data_AF-A0A560EIX2-F1
#
_entry.id   AF-A0A560EIX2-F1
#
_cell.length_a   1.000
_cell.length_b   1.000
_cell.length_c   1.000
_cell.angle_alpha   90.00
_cell.angle_beta   90.00
_cell.angle_gamma   90.00
#
_symmetry.space_group_name_H-M   'P 1'
#
loop_
_entity.id
_entity.type
_entity.pdbx_description
1 polymer ?
#
loop_
_entity_poly.entity_id
_entity_poly.type
_entity_poly.pdbx_seq_one_letter_code
_entity_poly.pdbx_strand_id
1 'polypeptide(L)'
;MPPKSLDEQIADAAKRYEQLSNRKRDRDAAAKVRARKRDNNRKIVVGGAVLAHAKRDPAFAAQLWAVLDQAVTRAIDRKAIADLLPSAPAGAGEAA
;
A
#
# COMPACT_ATOMS: atom_id res chain seq x y z
N MET A 1 49.72 -20.19 22.00
CA MET A 1 48.98 -18.96 22.34
C MET A 1 48.03 -19.29 23.48
N PRO A 2 48.02 -18.52 24.59
CA PRO A 2 47.03 -18.72 25.63
C PRO A 2 45.62 -18.50 25.05
N PRO A 3 44.60 -19.25 25.50
CA PRO A 3 43.22 -19.00 25.10
C PRO A 3 42.81 -17.60 25.55
N LYS A 4 41.98 -16.93 24.73
CA LYS A 4 41.43 -15.59 25.04
C LYS A 4 40.86 -15.56 26.46
N SER A 5 41.07 -14.44 27.17
CA SER A 5 40.48 -14.28 28.49
C SER A 5 38.95 -14.35 28.41
N LEU A 6 38.28 -14.72 29.50
CA LEU A 6 36.82 -14.78 29.53
C LEU A 6 36.20 -13.43 29.14
N ASP A 7 36.81 -12.32 29.54
CA ASP A 7 36.37 -10.96 29.20
C ASP A 7 36.47 -10.68 27.69
N GLU A 8 37.56 -11.12 27.05
CA GLU A 8 37.72 -11.00 25.59
C GLU A 8 36.68 -11.83 24.83
N GLN A 9 36.36 -13.02 25.32
CA GLN A 9 35.32 -13.87 24.73
C GLN A 9 33.93 -13.25 24.86
N ILE A 10 33.63 -12.63 26.00
CA ILE A 10 32.36 -11.90 26.24
C ILE A 10 32.26 -10.68 25.32
N ALA A 11 33.34 -9.88 25.20
CA ALA A 11 33.37 -8.72 24.33
C ALA A 11 33.17 -9.09 22.84
N ASP A 12 33.83 -10.16 22.39
CA ASP A 12 33.66 -10.69 21.03
C ASP A 12 32.24 -11.19 20.78
N ALA A 13 31.64 -11.89 21.75
CA ALA A 13 30.27 -12.38 21.66
C ALA A 13 29.27 -11.21 21.59
N ALA A 14 29.43 -10.19 22.42
CA ALA A 14 28.59 -8.99 22.43
C ALA A 14 28.67 -8.25 21.09
N LYS A 15 29.87 -8.05 20.55
CA LYS A 15 30.09 -7.41 19.23
C LYS A 15 29.43 -8.21 18.10
N ARG A 16 29.55 -9.54 18.11
CA ARG A 16 28.90 -10.41 17.13
C ARG A 16 27.38 -10.35 17.23
N TYR A 17 26.83 -10.34 18.45
CA TYR A 17 25.40 -10.20 18.68
C TYR A 17 24.88 -8.88 18.14
N GLU A 18 25.57 -7.77 18.42
CA GLU A 18 25.19 -6.45 17.91
C GLU A 18 25.19 -6.42 16.38
N GLN A 19 26.24 -6.95 15.74
CA GLN A 19 26.32 -7.05 14.28
C GLN A 19 25.17 -7.88 13.69
N LEU A 20 24.86 -9.03 14.30
CA LEU A 20 23.75 -9.87 13.86
C LEU A 20 22.39 -9.19 14.05
N SER A 21 22.20 -8.48 15.17
CA SER A 21 20.99 -7.71 15.46
C SER A 21 20.79 -6.60 14.43
N ASN A 22 21.83 -5.84 14.10
CA ASN A 22 21.78 -4.80 13.09
C ASN A 22 21.47 -5.38 11.70
N ARG A 23 22.15 -6.46 11.31
CA ARG A 23 21.86 -7.17 10.05
C ARG A 23 20.43 -7.72 9.99
N LYS A 24 19.85 -8.15 11.11
CA LYS A 24 18.46 -8.59 11.18
C LYS A 24 17.51 -7.41 10.95
N ARG A 25 17.75 -6.28 11.63
CA ARG A 25 16.96 -5.04 11.45
C ARG A 25 16.95 -4.59 9.99
N ASP A 26 18.11 -4.60 9.32
CA ASP A 26 18.23 -4.22 7.91
C ASP A 26 17.45 -5.16 6.99
N ARG A 27 17.54 -6.47 7.22
CA ARG A 27 16.78 -7.47 6.44
C ARG A 27 15.29 -7.35 6.65
N ASP A 28 14.85 -7.12 7.89
CA ASP A 28 13.44 -6.92 8.22
C ASP A 28 12.90 -5.65 7.55
N ALA A 29 13.68 -4.56 7.55
CA ALA A 29 13.33 -3.32 6.85
C ALA A 29 13.22 -3.54 5.34
N ALA A 30 14.21 -4.21 4.72
CA ALA A 30 14.19 -4.53 3.30
C ALA A 30 12.99 -5.43 2.92
N ALA A 31 12.66 -6.42 3.76
CA ALA A 31 11.50 -7.29 3.56
C ALA A 31 10.19 -6.50 3.60
N LYS A 32 10.04 -5.58 4.56
CA LYS A 32 8.87 -4.69 4.66
C LYS A 32 8.71 -3.79 3.42
N VAL A 33 9.82 -3.20 2.93
CA VAL A 33 9.79 -2.37 1.72
C VAL A 33 9.38 -3.19 0.49
N ARG A 34 9.95 -4.40 0.32
CA ARG A 34 9.59 -5.30 -0.78
C ARG A 34 8.13 -5.73 -0.71
N ALA A 35 7.61 -6.03 0.49
CA ALA A 35 6.21 -6.38 0.69
C ALA A 35 5.27 -5.24 0.30
N ARG A 36 5.55 -4.01 0.76
CA ARG A 36 4.79 -2.81 0.37
C ARG A 36 4.82 -2.57 -1.14
N LYS A 37 5.99 -2.73 -1.79
CA LYS A 37 6.12 -2.61 -3.25
C LYS A 37 5.24 -3.61 -3.98
N ARG A 38 5.24 -4.88 -3.56
CA ARG A 38 4.39 -5.92 -4.15
C ARG A 38 2.91 -5.63 -3.96
N ASP A 39 2.52 -5.23 -2.76
CA ASP A 39 1.13 -4.87 -2.45
C ASP A 39 0.63 -3.70 -3.30
N ASN A 40 1.43 -2.63 -3.41
CA ASN A 40 1.11 -1.48 -4.26
C ASN A 40 0.97 -1.88 -5.74
N ASN A 41 1.90 -2.69 -6.26
CA ASN A 41 1.82 -3.15 -7.65
C ASN A 41 0.56 -3.99 -7.91
N ARG A 42 0.22 -4.90 -6.97
CA ARG A 42 -1.02 -5.68 -7.07
C ARG A 42 -2.25 -4.79 -7.11
N LYS A 43 -2.33 -3.77 -6.25
CA LYS A 43 -3.43 -2.79 -6.24
C LYS A 43 -3.54 -2.04 -7.56
N ILE A 44 -2.41 -1.63 -8.15
CA ILE A 44 -2.38 -0.94 -9.45
C ILE A 44 -2.90 -1.85 -10.57
N VAL A 45 -2.42 -3.10 -10.64
CA VAL A 45 -2.85 -4.05 -11.67
C VAL A 45 -4.34 -4.35 -11.57
N VAL A 46 -4.83 -4.65 -10.36
CA VAL A 46 -6.25 -4.92 -10.12
C VAL A 46 -7.10 -3.68 -10.43
N GLY A 47 -6.70 -2.51 -9.94
CA GLY A 47 -7.41 -1.26 -10.20
C GLY A 47 -7.51 -0.94 -11.68
N GLY A 48 -6.40 -1.08 -12.43
CA GLY A 48 -6.40 -0.88 -13.88
C GLY A 48 -7.35 -1.82 -14.61
N ALA A 49 -7.38 -3.10 -14.24
CA ALA A 49 -8.28 -4.08 -14.83
C ALA A 49 -9.77 -3.77 -14.54
N VAL A 50 -10.09 -3.42 -13.29
CA VAL A 50 -11.44 -3.05 -12.85
C VAL A 50 -11.93 -1.80 -13.58
N LEU A 51 -11.09 -0.76 -13.66
CA LEU A 51 -11.44 0.48 -14.38
C LEU A 51 -11.61 0.25 -15.88
N ALA A 52 -10.78 -0.61 -16.49
CA ALA A 52 -10.92 -0.97 -17.89
C ALA A 52 -12.23 -1.75 -18.17
N HIS A 53 -12.65 -2.60 -17.24
CA HIS A 53 -13.92 -3.33 -17.34
C HIS A 53 -15.13 -2.41 -17.19
N ALA A 54 -15.10 -1.49 -16.22
CA ALA A 54 -16.17 -0.50 -16.01
C ALA A 54 -16.44 0.39 -17.24
N LYS A 55 -15.44 0.63 -18.09
CA LYS A 55 -15.64 1.36 -19.37
C LYS A 55 -16.50 0.60 -20.38
N ARG A 56 -16.63 -0.72 -20.25
CA ARG A 56 -17.31 -1.60 -21.21
C ARG A 56 -18.63 -2.15 -20.67
N ASP A 57 -18.78 -2.19 -19.35
CA ASP A 57 -19.97 -2.67 -18.65
C ASP A 57 -20.55 -1.57 -17.75
N PRO A 58 -21.62 -0.89 -18.20
CA PRO A 58 -22.28 0.17 -17.42
C PRO A 58 -22.90 -0.30 -16.11
N ALA A 59 -23.38 -1.55 -16.05
CA ALA A 59 -23.99 -2.09 -14.83
C ALA A 59 -22.92 -2.33 -13.77
N PHE A 60 -21.78 -2.90 -14.18
CA PHE A 60 -20.61 -3.04 -13.30
C PHE A 60 -20.07 -1.68 -12.86
N ALA A 61 -20.02 -0.68 -13.75
CA ALA A 61 -19.58 0.66 -13.39
C ALA A 61 -20.45 1.27 -12.28
N ALA A 62 -21.78 1.16 -12.38
CA ALA A 62 -22.69 1.65 -11.35
C ALA A 62 -22.46 0.98 -9.98
N GLN A 63 -22.22 -0.34 -9.97
CA GLN A 63 -21.87 -1.07 -8.75
C GLN A 63 -20.54 -0.61 -8.16
N LEU A 64 -19.51 -0.42 -9.00
CA LEU A 64 -18.22 0.09 -8.59
C LEU A 64 -18.34 1.49 -7.97
N TRP A 65 -19.17 2.36 -8.54
CA TRP A 65 -19.40 3.70 -7.99
C TRP A 65 -20.06 3.67 -6.62
N ALA A 66 -21.08 2.84 -6.42
CA ALA A 66 -21.70 2.67 -5.11
C ALA A 66 -20.70 2.19 -4.05
N VAL A 67 -19.80 1.27 -4.41
CA VAL A 67 -18.74 0.80 -3.51
C VAL A 67 -17.75 1.93 -3.19
N LEU A 68 -17.31 2.69 -4.19
CA LEU A 68 -16.35 3.78 -3.98
C LEU A 68 -16.93 4.92 -3.15
N ASP A 69 -18.21 5.27 -3.35
CA ASP A 69 -18.88 6.29 -2.55
C ASP A 69 -18.97 5.90 -1.06
N GLN A 70 -19.23 4.63 -0.77
CA GLN A 70 -19.27 4.13 0.62
C GLN A 70 -17.88 4.00 1.24
N ALA A 71 -16.89 3.51 0.48
CA ALA A 71 -15.57 3.18 1.01
C ALA A 71 -14.62 4.38 1.10
N VAL A 72 -14.72 5.34 0.19
CA VAL A 72 -13.81 6.50 0.11
C VAL A 72 -14.43 7.68 0.86
N THR A 73 -14.11 7.81 2.14
CA THR A 73 -14.70 8.83 3.03
C THR A 73 -13.84 10.08 3.17
N ARG A 74 -12.52 9.96 3.00
CA ARG A 74 -11.58 11.08 3.18
C ARG A 74 -11.65 12.03 1.99
N ALA A 75 -11.76 13.33 2.26
CA ALA A 75 -11.90 14.37 1.24
C ALA A 75 -10.77 14.38 0.20
N ILE A 76 -9.52 14.16 0.64
CA ILE A 76 -8.35 14.10 -0.25
C ILE A 76 -8.48 12.92 -1.23
N ASP A 77 -8.88 11.76 -0.72
CA ASP A 77 -9.01 10.54 -1.52
C ASP A 77 -10.21 10.65 -2.48
N ARG A 78 -11.33 11.27 -2.04
CA ARG A 78 -12.47 11.61 -2.93
C ARG A 78 -12.06 12.53 -4.07
N LYS A 79 -11.24 13.56 -3.79
CA LYS A 79 -10.73 14.46 -4.82
C LYS A 79 -9.84 13.74 -5.85
N ALA A 80 -9.10 12.72 -5.42
CA ALA A 80 -8.20 11.97 -6.29
C ALA A 80 -8.92 11.05 -7.29
N ILE A 81 -10.20 10.72 -7.05
CA ILE A 81 -11.03 9.87 -7.92
C ILE A 81 -12.24 10.61 -8.49
N ALA A 82 -12.25 11.94 -8.42
CA ALA A 82 -13.43 12.73 -8.77
C ALA A 82 -13.84 12.60 -10.24
N ASP A 83 -12.89 12.31 -11.13
CA ASP A 83 -13.10 12.03 -12.56
C ASP A 83 -13.75 10.67 -12.83
N LEU A 84 -13.67 9.78 -11.84
CA LEU A 84 -14.23 8.44 -11.89
C LEU A 84 -15.65 8.44 -11.28
N LEU A 85 -15.90 9.23 -10.24
CA LEU A 85 -17.23 9.33 -9.67
C LEU A 85 -18.23 9.92 -10.69
N PRO A 86 -19.46 9.41 -10.75
CA PRO A 86 -20.48 10.01 -11.62
C PRO A 86 -20.64 11.47 -11.21
N SER A 87 -20.39 12.40 -12.14
CA SER A 87 -20.82 13.78 -11.93
C SER A 87 -22.33 13.72 -11.73
N ALA A 88 -22.84 14.35 -10.66
CA ALA A 88 -24.28 14.55 -10.51
C ALA A 88 -24.88 14.94 -11.87
N PRO A 89 -26.03 14.36 -12.26
CA PRO A 89 -26.55 14.56 -13.61
C PRO A 89 -26.69 16.06 -13.86
N ALA A 90 -25.93 16.57 -14.83
CA ALA A 90 -26.13 17.89 -15.40
C ALA A 90 -27.50 17.87 -16.08
N GLY A 91 -28.55 18.23 -15.34
CA GLY A 91 -29.93 18.20 -15.86
C GLY A 91 -31.08 18.17 -14.86
N ALA A 92 -30.88 18.46 -13.56
CA ALA A 92 -31.98 18.65 -12.60
C ALA A 92 -32.05 20.09 -12.07
N GLY A 93 -31.89 21.05 -12.97
CA GLY A 93 -31.87 22.48 -12.66
C GLY A 93 -32.37 23.32 -13.83
N GLU A 94 -33.53 22.98 -14.38
CA GLU A 94 -34.32 23.90 -15.19
C GLU A 94 -35.81 23.59 -14.95
N ALA A 95 -36.32 24.10 -13.83
CA ALA A 95 -37.74 24.21 -13.52
C ALA A 95 -37.92 25.38 -12.55
N ALA A 96 -38.00 26.59 -13.09
CA ALA A 96 -38.75 27.75 -12.58
C ALA A 96 -38.57 28.92 -13.56
#